data_AF-A0A966HFM1-F1
#
_entry.id   AF-A0A966HFM1-F1
#
_cell.length_a   1.000
_cell.length_b   1.000
_cell.length_c   1.000
_cell.angle_alpha   90.00
_cell.angle_beta   90.00
_cell.angle_gamma   90.00
#
_symmetry.space_group_name_H-M   'P 1'
#
loop_
_entity.id
_entity.type
_entity.pdbx_description
1 polymer ?
#
loop_
_entity_poly.entity_id
_entity_poly.type
_entity_poly.pdbx_seq_one_letter_code
_entity_poly.pdbx_strand_id
1 'polypeptide(L)'
;MNKHKHNTLNRTINKPPIPELNHHSPQSRRSGALAQVLPASQRRWNSSSQTAGFTIIEVVLVLAIAGLIFLMVFVALPALQRSRRDTQRKNDVARLGSAIERYKANNKGKVPSSDNSGIELRTAKFRSYLVSGGDSFKDPDGTGYYIDSEDPSSSNAKRVTHCNPGGVRESCIFYNTGYKCGIDGNIETANGNNRYTLRKVLEGGGVHCLDG
;
A
#
# COMPACT_ATOMS: atom_id res chain seq x y z
N MET A 1 -9.99 -56.31 6.48
CA MET A 1 -9.84 -56.67 5.05
C MET A 1 -10.92 -55.94 4.25
N ASN A 2 -10.63 -54.75 3.70
CA ASN A 2 -11.19 -54.34 2.40
C ASN A 2 -10.49 -53.05 1.92
N LYS A 3 -9.80 -53.18 0.78
CA LYS A 3 -9.08 -52.11 0.08
C LYS A 3 -9.98 -51.60 -1.06
N HIS A 4 -10.28 -50.31 -1.09
CA HIS A 4 -10.81 -49.64 -2.29
C HIS A 4 -10.03 -48.33 -2.47
N LYS A 5 -8.93 -48.39 -3.23
CA LYS A 5 -8.79 -47.99 -4.65
C LYS A 5 -8.95 -46.48 -4.87
N HIS A 6 -7.79 -45.83 -4.93
CA HIS A 6 -7.58 -44.48 -5.46
C HIS A 6 -8.04 -44.40 -6.92
N ASN A 7 -8.75 -43.34 -7.27
CA ASN A 7 -9.02 -42.96 -8.66
C ASN A 7 -8.46 -41.54 -8.90
N THR A 8 -7.28 -41.48 -9.49
CA THR A 8 -6.61 -40.26 -9.94
C THR A 8 -7.07 -39.92 -11.35
N LEU A 9 -7.97 -38.95 -11.47
CA LEU A 9 -8.38 -38.39 -12.76
C LEU A 9 -7.34 -37.36 -13.24
N ASN A 10 -6.52 -37.77 -14.20
CA ASN A 10 -5.66 -36.88 -14.98
C ASN A 10 -6.51 -35.96 -15.86
N ARG A 11 -6.62 -34.67 -15.51
CA ARG A 11 -7.13 -33.63 -16.41
C ARG A 11 -5.99 -33.12 -17.29
N THR A 12 -5.92 -33.60 -18.53
CA THR A 12 -5.14 -32.99 -19.61
C THR A 12 -5.71 -31.61 -19.92
N ILE A 13 -4.91 -30.57 -19.68
CA ILE A 13 -5.19 -29.19 -20.04
C ILE A 13 -4.98 -29.06 -21.56
N ASN A 14 -6.06 -28.98 -22.33
CA ASN A 14 -5.98 -28.57 -23.74
C ASN A 14 -5.75 -27.06 -23.78
N LYS A 15 -4.52 -26.67 -24.16
CA LYS A 15 -4.12 -25.29 -24.40
C LYS A 15 -4.68 -24.84 -25.77
N PRO A 16 -5.34 -23.67 -25.88
CA PRO A 16 -5.84 -23.18 -27.16
C PRO A 16 -4.69 -22.78 -28.11
N PRO A 17 -4.87 -22.91 -29.44
CA PRO A 17 -3.85 -22.57 -30.42
C PRO A 17 -3.63 -21.06 -30.50
N ILE A 18 -2.36 -20.66 -30.58
CA ILE A 18 -1.91 -19.28 -30.70
C ILE A 18 -1.89 -18.91 -32.20
N PRO A 19 -2.39 -17.75 -32.63
CA PRO A 19 -2.28 -17.34 -34.02
C PRO A 19 -0.83 -16.95 -34.40
N GLU A 20 -0.37 -17.54 -35.50
CA GLU A 20 0.95 -17.38 -36.11
C GLU A 20 1.05 -15.99 -36.80
N LEU A 21 2.06 -15.21 -36.43
CA LEU A 21 2.30 -13.88 -36.99
C LEU A 21 3.08 -14.02 -38.31
N ASN A 22 2.39 -13.92 -39.44
CA ASN A 22 3.00 -13.98 -40.77
C ASN A 22 3.93 -12.78 -41.00
N HIS A 23 5.23 -13.03 -41.03
CA HIS A 23 6.26 -12.04 -41.35
C HIS A 23 6.48 -11.99 -42.86
N HIS A 24 5.83 -11.05 -43.55
CA HIS A 24 6.09 -10.78 -44.96
C HIS A 24 7.38 -10.00 -45.13
N SER A 25 8.39 -10.64 -45.72
CA SER A 25 9.57 -9.99 -46.27
C SER A 25 9.28 -9.50 -47.70
N PRO A 26 9.69 -8.28 -48.11
CA PRO A 26 9.57 -7.86 -49.50
C PRO A 26 10.76 -8.35 -50.32
N GLN A 27 10.47 -9.11 -51.38
CA GLN A 27 11.45 -9.55 -52.38
C GLN A 27 11.79 -8.43 -53.37
N SER A 28 13.08 -8.31 -53.68
CA SER A 28 13.60 -7.47 -54.76
C SER A 28 13.30 -8.07 -56.13
N ARG A 29 12.65 -7.31 -57.02
CA ARG A 29 12.62 -7.61 -58.46
C ARG A 29 13.43 -6.57 -59.23
N ARG A 30 14.52 -7.04 -59.84
CA ARG A 30 15.18 -6.43 -60.98
C ARG A 30 14.37 -6.77 -62.24
N SER A 31 14.16 -5.80 -63.14
CA SER A 31 14.34 -5.98 -64.59
C SER A 31 14.16 -4.64 -65.30
N GLY A 32 14.99 -4.46 -66.33
CA GLY A 32 15.32 -3.18 -66.92
C GLY A 32 14.25 -2.59 -67.83
N ALA A 33 14.29 -1.26 -67.91
CA ALA A 33 13.83 -0.48 -69.04
C ALA A 33 14.91 0.58 -69.29
N LEU A 34 15.52 0.53 -70.47
CA LEU A 34 16.38 1.56 -71.01
C LEU A 34 15.53 2.75 -71.48
N ALA A 35 16.19 3.92 -71.55
CA ALA A 35 15.76 5.18 -72.17
C ALA A 35 15.05 6.19 -71.26
N GLN A 36 15.82 7.09 -70.65
CA GLN A 36 16.13 8.41 -71.22
C GLN A 36 17.06 9.14 -70.23
N VAL A 37 18.29 9.40 -70.67
CA VAL A 37 19.23 10.25 -69.91
C VAL A 37 18.74 11.69 -70.10
N LEU A 38 17.83 12.13 -69.22
CA LEU A 38 17.68 13.55 -68.94
C LEU A 38 18.95 13.98 -68.18
N PRO A 39 19.64 15.06 -68.59
CA PRO A 39 20.73 15.59 -67.79
C PRO A 39 20.15 15.91 -66.42
N ALA A 40 20.65 15.23 -65.40
CA ALA A 40 20.43 15.60 -64.02
C ALA A 40 20.92 17.04 -63.89
N SER A 41 19.99 17.99 -63.95
CA SER A 41 20.16 19.25 -63.27
C SER A 41 20.21 18.87 -61.80
N GLN A 42 21.43 18.54 -61.35
CA GLN A 42 21.76 18.42 -59.94
C GLN A 42 21.40 19.77 -59.35
N ARG A 43 20.16 19.92 -58.87
CA ARG A 43 19.85 20.85 -57.80
C ARG A 43 20.68 20.35 -56.62
N ARG A 44 21.94 20.75 -56.62
CA ARG A 44 22.85 20.70 -55.50
C ARG A 44 22.18 21.57 -54.46
N TRP A 45 21.36 20.95 -53.61
CA TRP A 45 21.05 21.52 -52.32
C TRP A 45 22.42 21.64 -51.65
N ASN A 46 23.02 22.82 -51.75
CA ASN A 46 23.97 23.28 -50.76
C ASN A 46 23.16 23.30 -49.47
N SER A 47 23.06 22.17 -48.79
CA SER A 47 22.88 22.15 -47.35
C SER A 47 24.17 22.74 -46.81
N SER A 48 24.26 24.07 -46.84
CA SER A 48 25.05 24.79 -45.86
C SER A 48 24.56 24.24 -44.54
N SER A 49 25.39 23.40 -43.92
CA SER A 49 25.15 22.89 -42.59
C SER A 49 25.17 24.12 -41.69
N GLN A 50 24.02 24.78 -41.58
CA GLN A 50 23.76 25.77 -40.56
C GLN A 50 23.86 24.99 -39.27
N THR A 51 25.03 25.02 -38.65
CA THR A 51 25.18 24.73 -37.23
C THR A 51 24.34 25.76 -36.50
N ALA A 52 23.04 25.47 -36.38
CA ALA A 52 22.11 26.19 -35.54
C ALA A 52 22.59 25.97 -34.10
N GLY A 53 23.23 26.99 -33.53
CA GLY A 53 23.62 26.97 -32.13
C GLY A 53 22.38 27.07 -31.26
N PHE A 54 22.23 26.18 -30.28
CA PHE A 54 21.27 26.34 -29.19
C PHE A 54 21.55 27.69 -28.51
N THR A 55 20.56 28.57 -28.48
CA THR A 55 20.75 29.86 -27.83
C THR A 55 20.76 29.67 -26.32
N ILE A 56 21.58 30.47 -25.62
CA ILE A 56 21.58 30.48 -24.15
C ILE A 56 20.19 30.82 -23.62
N ILE A 57 19.45 31.70 -24.31
CA ILE A 57 18.09 32.09 -23.96
C ILE A 57 17.14 30.89 -24.00
N GLU A 58 17.21 30.06 -25.05
CA GLU A 58 16.40 28.86 -25.19
C GLU A 58 16.65 27.88 -24.03
N VAL A 59 17.91 27.66 -23.66
CA VAL A 59 18.26 26.79 -22.53
C VAL A 59 17.77 27.37 -21.20
N VAL A 60 17.89 28.69 -20.99
CA VAL A 60 17.43 29.34 -19.74
C VAL A 60 15.91 29.23 -19.57
N LEU A 61 15.13 29.38 -20.64
CA LEU A 61 13.67 29.21 -20.57
C LEU A 61 13.26 27.77 -20.20
N VAL A 62 13.96 26.78 -20.75
CA VAL A 62 13.70 25.37 -20.41
C VAL A 62 14.03 25.09 -18.95
N LEU A 63 15.17 25.58 -18.47
CA LEU A 63 15.56 25.41 -17.06
C LEU A 63 14.63 26.16 -16.11
N ALA A 64 14.09 27.31 -16.50
CA ALA A 64 13.12 28.06 -15.71
C ALA A 64 11.82 27.27 -15.52
N ILE A 65 11.24 26.73 -16.59
CA ILE A 65 10.01 25.92 -16.51
C ILE A 65 10.27 24.59 -15.79
N ALA A 66 11.38 23.93 -16.10
CA ALA A 66 11.76 22.69 -15.43
C ALA A 66 11.97 22.90 -13.92
N GLY A 67 12.63 23.98 -13.52
CA GLY A 67 12.82 24.35 -12.12
C GLY A 67 11.49 24.58 -11.39
N LEU A 68 10.53 25.25 -12.03
CA LEU A 68 9.20 25.47 -11.47
C LEU A 68 8.43 24.16 -11.27
N ILE A 69 8.48 23.25 -12.25
CA ILE A 69 7.83 21.93 -12.16
C ILE A 69 8.48 21.09 -11.06
N PHE A 70 9.82 21.06 -10.99
CA PHE A 70 10.53 20.29 -9.98
C PHE A 70 10.19 20.76 -8.56
N LEU A 71 10.04 22.07 -8.32
CA LEU A 71 9.61 22.59 -7.03
C LEU A 71 8.26 22.02 -6.61
N MET A 72 7.25 22.05 -7.49
CA MET A 72 5.92 21.54 -7.20
C MET A 72 5.93 20.03 -6.90
N VAL A 73 6.70 19.26 -7.67
CA VAL A 73 6.81 17.81 -7.49
C VAL A 73 7.42 17.45 -6.13
N PHE A 74 8.47 18.14 -5.70
CA PHE A 74 9.12 17.86 -4.42
C PHE A 74 8.25 18.19 -3.21
N VAL A 75 7.35 19.17 -3.31
CA VAL A 75 6.38 19.46 -2.24
C VAL A 75 5.23 18.44 -2.24
N ALA A 76 4.74 18.05 -3.43
CA ALA A 76 3.56 17.20 -3.56
C ALA A 76 3.81 15.71 -3.24
N LEU A 77 4.95 15.15 -3.66
CA LEU A 77 5.22 13.71 -3.49
C LEU A 77 5.26 13.25 -2.02
N PRO A 78 5.95 13.94 -1.08
CA PRO A 78 5.95 13.53 0.33
C PRO A 78 4.55 13.56 0.96
N ALA A 79 3.72 14.54 0.59
CA ALA A 79 2.35 14.65 1.08
C ALA A 79 1.47 13.49 0.60
N LEU A 80 1.61 13.10 -0.68
CA LEU A 80 0.87 11.95 -1.23
C LEU A 80 1.29 10.63 -0.57
N GLN A 81 2.59 10.42 -0.34
CA GLN A 81 3.09 9.22 0.33
C GLN A 81 2.52 9.10 1.76
N ARG A 82 2.47 10.21 2.50
CA ARG A 82 1.85 10.26 3.83
C ARG A 82 0.38 9.82 3.79
N SER A 83 -0.40 10.38 2.86
CA SER A 83 -1.82 10.02 2.70
C SER A 83 -2.04 8.53 2.40
N ARG A 84 -1.18 7.92 1.57
CA ARG A 84 -1.22 6.48 1.29
C ARG A 84 -0.91 5.65 2.53
N ARG A 85 0.13 6.02 3.29
CA ARG A 85 0.49 5.34 4.54
C ARG A 85 -0.63 5.41 5.56
N ASP A 86 -1.25 6.58 5.75
CA ASP A 86 -2.38 6.72 6.68
C ASP A 86 -3.60 5.90 6.26
N THR A 87 -3.87 5.79 4.96
CA THR A 87 -4.91 4.89 4.44
C THR A 87 -4.59 3.44 4.77
N GLN A 88 -3.34 3.01 4.57
CA GLN A 88 -2.89 1.67 4.90
C GLN A 88 -2.99 1.40 6.41
N ARG A 89 -2.59 2.34 7.27
CA ARG A 89 -2.75 2.22 8.74
C ARG A 89 -4.20 2.03 9.17
N LYS A 90 -5.14 2.76 8.55
CA LYS A 90 -6.58 2.56 8.81
C LYS A 90 -7.03 1.15 8.42
N ASN A 91 -6.58 0.65 7.27
CA ASN A 91 -6.87 -0.70 6.83
C ASN A 91 -6.24 -1.76 7.77
N ASP A 92 -5.04 -1.51 8.29
CA ASP A 92 -4.38 -2.39 9.26
C ASP A 92 -5.15 -2.43 10.60
N VAL A 93 -5.63 -1.29 11.08
CA VAL A 93 -6.53 -1.22 12.25
C VAL A 93 -7.83 -1.99 12.00
N ALA A 94 -8.44 -1.85 10.82
CA ALA A 94 -9.65 -2.61 10.45
C ALA A 94 -9.38 -4.12 10.34
N ARG A 95 -8.20 -4.52 9.84
CA ARG A 95 -7.76 -5.92 9.80
C ARG A 95 -7.62 -6.48 11.21
N LEU A 96 -7.06 -5.71 12.15
CA LEU A 96 -6.96 -6.09 13.55
C LEU A 96 -8.35 -6.19 14.21
N GLY A 97 -9.26 -5.24 13.95
CA GLY A 97 -10.66 -5.34 14.41
C GLY A 97 -11.35 -6.60 13.89
N SER A 98 -11.17 -6.93 12.62
CA SER A 98 -11.68 -8.18 12.04
C SER A 98 -11.08 -9.43 12.70
N ALA A 99 -9.81 -9.39 13.12
CA ALA A 99 -9.18 -10.48 13.88
C ALA A 99 -9.79 -10.63 15.29
N ILE A 100 -10.10 -9.52 15.94
CA ILE A 100 -10.83 -9.50 17.23
C ILE A 100 -12.21 -10.11 17.05
N GLU A 101 -12.95 -9.78 16.00
CA GLU A 101 -14.27 -10.38 15.75
C GLU A 101 -14.19 -11.89 15.51
N ARG A 102 -13.19 -12.37 14.77
CA ARG A 102 -12.93 -13.81 14.63
C ARG A 102 -12.59 -14.48 15.96
N TYR A 103 -11.77 -13.82 16.79
CA TYR A 103 -11.50 -14.28 18.15
C TYR A 103 -12.79 -14.36 18.96
N LYS A 104 -13.63 -13.31 18.92
CA LYS A 104 -14.88 -13.18 19.65
C LYS A 104 -15.85 -14.31 19.31
N ALA A 105 -16.00 -14.61 18.02
CA ALA A 105 -16.81 -15.73 17.52
C ALA A 105 -16.35 -17.09 18.09
N ASN A 106 -15.03 -17.27 18.24
CA ASN A 106 -14.44 -18.53 18.75
C ASN A 106 -14.29 -18.58 20.28
N ASN A 107 -14.53 -17.48 21.00
CA ASN A 107 -14.34 -17.38 22.45
C ASN A 107 -15.63 -16.92 23.16
N LYS A 108 -16.77 -17.50 22.77
CA LYS A 108 -18.09 -17.30 23.41
C LYS A 108 -18.51 -15.82 23.49
N GLY A 109 -18.20 -15.04 22.47
CA GLY A 109 -18.56 -13.63 22.41
C GLY A 109 -17.64 -12.70 23.20
N LYS A 110 -16.61 -13.22 23.89
CA LYS A 110 -15.66 -12.40 24.67
C LYS A 110 -14.61 -11.76 23.77
N VAL A 111 -14.34 -10.49 24.02
CA VAL A 111 -13.18 -9.81 23.42
C VAL A 111 -11.89 -10.25 24.13
N PRO A 112 -10.74 -10.21 23.45
CA PRO A 112 -9.44 -10.43 24.10
C PRO A 112 -9.25 -9.49 25.30
N SER A 113 -8.67 -9.95 26.41
CA SER A 113 -8.53 -9.07 27.58
C SER A 113 -7.47 -7.98 27.38
N SER A 114 -7.72 -6.80 27.96
CA SER A 114 -6.72 -5.75 28.19
C SER A 114 -6.82 -5.28 29.65
N ASP A 115 -6.09 -5.94 30.54
CA ASP A 115 -6.11 -5.64 31.97
C ASP A 115 -4.68 -5.64 32.55
N ASN A 116 -4.57 -5.50 33.86
CA ASN A 116 -3.28 -5.45 34.57
C ASN A 116 -2.45 -6.74 34.43
N SER A 117 -3.07 -7.86 34.05
CA SER A 117 -2.40 -9.14 33.76
C SER A 117 -1.77 -9.16 32.37
N GLY A 118 -2.07 -8.17 31.53
CA GLY A 118 -1.51 -7.99 30.20
C GLY A 118 -2.56 -7.79 29.11
N ILE A 119 -2.08 -7.67 27.88
CA ILE A 119 -2.90 -7.47 26.69
C ILE A 119 -2.88 -8.75 25.85
N GLU A 120 -4.03 -9.42 25.72
CA GLU A 120 -4.12 -10.71 25.04
C GLU A 120 -3.78 -10.61 23.54
N LEU A 121 -3.99 -9.46 22.90
CA LEU A 121 -3.56 -9.18 21.53
C LEU A 121 -2.04 -9.38 21.30
N ARG A 122 -1.22 -9.27 22.35
CA ARG A 122 0.23 -9.49 22.27
C ARG A 122 0.61 -10.97 22.22
N THR A 123 -0.31 -11.87 22.56
CA THR A 123 -0.03 -13.30 22.74
C THR A 123 0.04 -14.06 21.41
N ALA A 124 0.82 -15.15 21.36
CA ALA A 124 0.88 -16.03 20.21
C ALA A 124 -0.50 -16.62 19.84
N LYS A 125 -1.35 -16.88 20.84
CA LYS A 125 -2.72 -17.38 20.65
C LYS A 125 -3.57 -16.39 19.85
N PHE A 126 -3.50 -15.09 20.15
CA PHE A 126 -4.25 -14.11 19.37
C PHE A 126 -3.63 -13.92 17.97
N ARG A 127 -2.30 -13.96 17.86
CA ARG A 127 -1.60 -13.71 16.58
C ARG A 127 -2.06 -14.63 15.44
N SER A 128 -2.50 -15.86 15.71
CA SER A 128 -3.05 -16.77 14.68
C SER A 128 -4.35 -16.27 14.05
N TYR A 129 -5.08 -15.35 14.69
CA TYR A 129 -6.27 -14.71 14.13
C TYR A 129 -5.92 -13.52 13.22
N LEU A 130 -4.72 -12.94 13.36
CA LEU A 130 -4.30 -11.72 12.69
C LEU A 130 -3.49 -11.99 11.42
N VAL A 131 -2.54 -12.93 11.51
CA VAL A 131 -1.62 -13.28 10.42
C VAL A 131 -1.63 -14.79 10.18
N SER A 132 -1.53 -15.19 8.91
CA SER A 132 -1.40 -16.58 8.48
C SER A 132 -0.48 -16.66 7.26
N GLY A 133 0.15 -17.81 7.03
CA GLY A 133 0.82 -18.11 5.76
C GLY A 133 1.96 -17.19 5.32
N GLY A 134 2.68 -16.55 6.26
CA GLY A 134 3.79 -15.65 5.95
C GLY A 134 3.42 -14.16 5.90
N ASP A 135 2.15 -13.81 6.10
CA ASP A 135 1.71 -12.43 6.24
C ASP A 135 2.40 -11.71 7.40
N SER A 136 2.83 -10.47 7.17
CA SER A 136 3.35 -9.60 8.22
C SER A 136 2.37 -8.48 8.56
N PHE A 137 2.09 -8.28 9.84
CA PHE A 137 1.33 -7.13 10.35
C PHE A 137 2.33 -6.07 10.83
N LYS A 138 2.58 -5.08 9.96
CA LYS A 138 3.62 -4.06 10.13
C LYS A 138 3.10 -2.72 9.62
N ASP A 139 3.60 -1.65 10.20
CA ASP A 139 3.33 -0.30 9.75
C ASP A 139 3.92 -0.06 8.34
N PRO A 140 3.33 0.85 7.53
CA PRO A 140 3.83 1.16 6.19
C PRO A 140 5.28 1.68 6.14
N ASP A 141 5.84 2.10 7.28
CA ASP A 141 7.27 2.42 7.41
C ASP A 141 8.19 1.19 7.53
N GLY A 142 7.62 -0.02 7.63
CA GLY A 142 8.31 -1.30 7.76
C GLY A 142 8.47 -1.80 9.21
N THR A 143 8.14 -0.99 10.19
CA THR A 143 8.24 -1.31 11.63
C THR A 143 7.08 -2.21 12.06
N GLY A 144 7.33 -3.15 12.97
CA GLY A 144 6.25 -3.94 13.56
C GLY A 144 5.33 -3.08 14.42
N TYR A 145 4.02 -3.31 14.35
CA TYR A 145 3.09 -2.68 15.27
C TYR A 145 3.31 -3.18 16.70
N TYR A 146 3.35 -2.23 17.64
CA TYR A 146 3.28 -2.54 19.06
C TYR A 146 1.87 -2.28 19.59
N ILE A 147 1.26 -3.29 20.22
CA ILE A 147 -0.08 -3.13 20.79
C ILE A 147 0.07 -2.60 22.21
N ASP A 148 -0.60 -1.53 22.59
CA ASP A 148 -0.57 -1.00 23.96
C ASP A 148 -1.97 -0.69 24.48
N SER A 149 -2.09 -0.38 25.77
CA SER A 149 -3.36 0.03 26.40
C SER A 149 -3.12 1.25 27.27
N GLU A 150 -4.02 2.22 27.21
CA GLU A 150 -3.99 3.37 28.13
C GLU A 150 -4.80 3.08 29.40
N ASP A 151 -4.37 3.63 30.55
CA ASP A 151 -5.13 3.58 31.81
C ASP A 151 -6.30 4.59 31.77
N PRO A 152 -7.53 4.16 31.48
CA PRO A 152 -8.66 5.04 31.20
C PRO A 152 -9.10 5.90 32.40
N SER A 153 -8.54 5.67 33.60
CA SER A 153 -8.84 6.43 34.81
C SER A 153 -8.08 7.76 34.92
N SER A 154 -7.02 7.96 34.13
CA SER A 154 -6.33 9.24 34.09
C SER A 154 -7.01 10.22 33.12
N SER A 155 -7.13 11.49 33.51
CA SER A 155 -7.60 12.57 32.62
C SER A 155 -6.73 12.74 31.37
N ASN A 156 -5.51 12.17 31.37
CA ASN A 156 -4.60 12.08 30.23
C ASN A 156 -4.78 10.83 29.35
N ALA A 157 -5.48 9.78 29.80
CA ALA A 157 -5.71 8.54 29.05
C ALA A 157 -6.92 8.56 28.12
N LYS A 158 -7.57 9.71 27.99
CA LYS A 158 -8.35 9.98 26.78
C LYS A 158 -7.43 10.25 25.59
N ARG A 159 -6.17 10.63 25.82
CA ARG A 159 -5.21 11.03 24.79
C ARG A 159 -4.13 9.97 24.63
N VAL A 160 -3.94 9.53 23.40
CA VAL A 160 -2.87 8.62 22.99
C VAL A 160 -1.51 9.21 23.30
N THR A 161 -0.91 8.98 24.46
CA THR A 161 0.18 9.83 24.97
C THR A 161 1.57 9.20 24.87
N HIS A 162 1.72 7.92 25.17
CA HIS A 162 3.01 7.20 25.11
C HIS A 162 2.78 5.72 24.82
N CYS A 163 3.78 5.09 24.21
CA CYS A 163 3.79 3.66 23.98
C CYS A 163 4.89 3.00 24.79
N ASN A 164 4.55 1.98 25.60
CA ASN A 164 5.46 1.32 26.52
C ASN A 164 5.82 -0.10 26.05
N PRO A 165 7.11 -0.47 25.84
CA PRO A 165 8.30 0.25 26.30
C PRO A 165 8.91 1.21 25.28
N GLY A 166 8.84 2.51 25.60
CA GLY A 166 9.67 3.56 25.01
C GLY A 166 9.50 3.80 23.51
N GLY A 167 8.39 3.38 22.90
CA GLY A 167 8.16 3.54 21.47
C GLY A 167 7.65 4.94 21.10
N VAL A 168 7.91 5.36 19.85
CA VAL A 168 7.21 6.50 19.23
C VAL A 168 5.72 6.16 19.12
N ARG A 169 4.82 7.10 19.43
CA ARG A 169 3.36 6.88 19.45
C ARG A 169 2.84 6.39 18.10
N GLU A 170 3.54 6.78 17.05
CA GLU A 170 3.36 6.43 15.64
C GLU A 170 3.55 4.94 15.36
N SER A 171 4.23 4.18 16.23
CA SER A 171 4.44 2.72 16.06
C SER A 171 3.34 1.87 16.70
N CYS A 172 2.42 2.49 17.46
CA CYS A 172 1.54 1.75 18.35
C CYS A 172 0.08 1.76 17.91
N ILE A 173 -0.62 0.68 18.27
CA ILE A 173 -2.08 0.59 18.20
C ILE A 173 -2.57 0.39 19.63
N PHE A 174 -3.40 1.31 20.09
CA PHE A 174 -3.94 1.28 21.45
C PHE A 174 -5.23 0.47 21.47
N TYR A 175 -5.29 -0.48 22.38
CA TYR A 175 -6.38 -1.42 22.57
C TYR A 175 -6.93 -1.28 23.98
N ASN A 176 -8.23 -1.02 24.10
CA ASN A 176 -8.92 -0.91 25.38
C ASN A 176 -10.25 -1.65 25.31
N THR A 177 -10.54 -2.47 26.32
CA THR A 177 -11.85 -3.14 26.50
C THR A 177 -12.80 -2.32 27.38
N GLY A 178 -14.10 -2.37 27.10
CA GLY A 178 -15.14 -1.65 27.86
C GLY A 178 -15.36 -0.20 27.42
N TYR A 179 -14.76 0.21 26.30
CA TYR A 179 -14.83 1.57 25.77
C TYR A 179 -15.39 1.60 24.34
N LYS A 180 -15.79 2.79 23.91
CA LYS A 180 -16.19 3.13 22.53
C LYS A 180 -15.41 4.36 22.06
N CYS A 181 -15.41 4.59 20.75
CA CYS A 181 -14.82 5.79 20.18
C CYS A 181 -15.65 7.03 20.54
N GLY A 182 -14.97 8.07 21.01
CA GLY A 182 -15.51 9.41 21.21
C GLY A 182 -15.00 10.39 20.14
N ILE A 183 -15.16 11.68 20.41
CA ILE A 183 -14.72 12.76 19.51
C ILE A 183 -13.18 12.82 19.49
N ASP A 184 -12.61 13.14 18.33
CA ASP A 184 -11.16 13.29 18.09
C ASP A 184 -10.31 12.05 18.44
N GLY A 185 -10.93 10.87 18.44
CA GLY A 185 -10.29 9.59 18.77
C GLY A 185 -10.00 9.40 20.25
N ASN A 186 -10.65 10.19 21.12
CA ASN A 186 -10.73 9.91 22.54
C ASN A 186 -11.58 8.65 22.80
N ILE A 187 -11.51 8.10 24.01
CA ILE A 187 -12.36 6.98 24.45
C ILE A 187 -13.41 7.44 25.47
N GLU A 188 -14.56 6.77 25.41
CA GLU A 188 -15.67 6.92 26.35
C GLU A 188 -16.11 5.53 26.83
N THR A 189 -16.65 5.45 28.04
CA THR A 189 -17.20 4.19 28.56
C THR A 189 -18.29 3.68 27.62
N ALA A 190 -18.23 2.39 27.29
CA ALA A 190 -19.27 1.72 26.51
C ALA A 190 -20.15 0.86 27.42
N ASN A 191 -21.41 0.72 27.05
CA ASN A 191 -22.30 -0.24 27.70
C ASN A 191 -22.02 -1.65 27.17
N GLY A 192 -21.76 -2.58 28.08
CA GLY A 192 -21.56 -4.00 27.79
C GLY A 192 -20.11 -4.46 27.89
N ASN A 193 -19.94 -5.75 28.22
CA ASN A 193 -18.64 -6.32 28.62
C ASN A 193 -17.77 -6.75 27.41
N ASN A 194 -18.33 -6.77 26.21
CA ASN A 194 -17.66 -7.25 24.99
C ASN A 194 -17.33 -6.09 24.04
N ARG A 195 -17.18 -4.89 24.59
CA ARG A 195 -16.87 -3.67 23.84
C ARG A 195 -15.37 -3.47 23.78
N TYR A 196 -14.87 -2.95 22.67
CA TYR A 196 -13.46 -2.59 22.55
C TYR A 196 -13.23 -1.39 21.64
N THR A 197 -12.06 -0.79 21.79
CA THR A 197 -11.55 0.23 20.87
C THR A 197 -10.16 -0.13 20.37
N LEU A 198 -9.88 0.25 19.14
CA LEU A 198 -8.57 0.28 18.51
C LEU A 198 -8.28 1.70 18.06
N ARG A 199 -7.17 2.27 18.53
CA ARG A 199 -6.77 3.65 18.22
C ARG A 199 -5.39 3.70 17.62
N LYS A 200 -5.24 4.50 16.56
CA LYS A 200 -3.99 4.70 15.84
C LYS A 200 -3.78 6.17 15.50
N VAL A 201 -2.63 6.73 15.90
CA VAL A 201 -2.20 8.06 15.46
C VAL A 201 -1.81 8.00 13.98
N LEU A 202 -2.26 8.97 13.19
CA LEU A 202 -1.93 9.11 11.77
C LEU A 202 -0.82 10.14 11.57
N GLU A 203 -0.01 9.98 10.53
CA GLU A 203 1.06 10.95 10.20
C GLU A 203 0.52 12.30 9.75
N GLY A 204 -0.65 12.32 9.11
CA GLY A 204 -1.38 13.54 8.77
C GLY A 204 -1.95 14.29 9.98
N GLY A 205 -1.83 13.71 11.17
CA GLY A 205 -2.42 14.21 12.41
C GLY A 205 -3.75 13.53 12.76
N GLY A 206 -4.17 13.71 14.00
CA GLY A 206 -5.37 13.08 14.55
C GLY A 206 -5.20 11.60 14.91
N VAL A 207 -6.27 11.05 15.47
CA VAL A 207 -6.33 9.64 15.90
C VAL A 207 -7.47 8.96 15.15
N HIS A 208 -7.14 7.92 14.40
CA HIS A 208 -8.15 7.01 13.88
C HIS A 208 -8.60 6.08 15.01
N CYS A 209 -9.90 6.06 15.28
CA CYS A 209 -10.51 5.18 16.27
C CYS A 209 -11.52 4.25 15.57
N LEU A 210 -11.44 2.96 15.89
CA LEU A 210 -12.38 1.93 15.49
C LEU A 210 -12.88 1.21 16.75
N ASP A 211 -14.19 0.96 16.84
CA ASP A 211 -14.80 0.26 17.97
C ASP A 211 -15.69 -0.91 17.54
N GLY A 212 -15.96 -1.82 18.48
CA GLY A 212 -16.76 -3.03 18.26
C GLY A 212 -17.40 -3.57 19.54
#